data_AF-A0A2G5UM97-F1
#
_entry.id   AF-A0A2G5UM97-F1
#
_cell.length_a   1.000
_cell.length_b   1.000
_cell.length_c   1.000
_cell.angle_alpha   90.00
_cell.angle_beta   90.00
_cell.angle_gamma   90.00
#
_symmetry.space_group_name_H-M   'P 1'
#
loop_
_entity.id
_entity.type
_entity.pdbx_description
1 polymer ?
#
loop_
_entity_poly.entity_id
_entity_poly.type
_entity_poly.pdbx_seq_one_letter_code
_entity_poly.pdbx_strand_id
1 'polypeptide(L)'
;MRPIFLLISTSFVIVTCDFLLEERDFIKPQGVRGKRYVIRAKRWKKHTLTWQLQTQNLMDADVFIVRNTMHRAFNEWSAVSSVDFREIPPDVISRIPPDIHIAFEKGEHSDGFSFDGQDGVVAHAFYPRDGRLHFDAEEQWSLNSPEGVNLFQTAVHEIGHLLGLEHSVDTRAAMFAAKRPYDPAFTLGDDDVRAIRSLFPQKDPDPATESLSNNSGIKESQEFKDIVVMSKKVLKKVDEKLDEEKHDPFESSTSSSSTPNSFFPFPLPSIEHFQRRNDWFVV
;
A
#
# COMPACT_ATOMS: atom_id res chain seq x y z
N MET A 1 65.04 45.77 -10.17
CA MET A 1 65.91 44.82 -9.43
C MET A 1 65.44 43.42 -9.77
N ARG A 2 66.35 42.57 -10.27
CA ARG A 2 66.19 41.10 -10.37
C ARG A 2 66.27 40.48 -8.95
N PRO A 3 66.24 39.15 -8.77
CA PRO A 3 65.53 38.03 -9.43
C PRO A 3 64.72 37.19 -8.37
N ILE A 4 64.09 36.04 -8.62
CA ILE A 4 64.68 34.66 -8.56
C ILE A 4 63.50 33.65 -8.50
N PHE A 5 63.45 32.43 -9.05
CA PHE A 5 64.33 31.57 -9.85
C PHE A 5 63.48 30.40 -10.43
N LEU A 6 63.84 30.01 -11.65
CA LEU A 6 64.18 28.64 -12.13
C LEU A 6 63.12 27.51 -11.99
N LEU A 7 62.61 27.03 -13.14
CA LEU A 7 62.99 25.81 -13.90
C LEU A 7 61.85 24.78 -13.72
N ILE A 8 61.53 23.86 -14.63
CA ILE A 8 62.31 22.84 -15.35
C ILE A 8 61.36 22.38 -16.50
N SER A 9 61.77 22.38 -17.78
CA SER A 9 62.11 21.19 -18.60
C SER A 9 60.99 20.13 -18.70
N THR A 10 60.64 19.47 -19.80
CA THR A 10 60.98 19.46 -21.24
C THR A 10 60.03 18.42 -21.88
N SER A 11 59.68 18.65 -23.15
CA SER A 11 59.44 17.63 -24.19
C SER A 11 58.27 16.64 -24.05
N PHE A 12 57.26 16.88 -24.89
CA PHE A 12 56.23 15.91 -25.29
C PHE A 12 56.72 15.17 -26.55
N VAL A 13 56.71 13.84 -26.54
CA VAL A 13 56.93 13.00 -27.73
C VAL A 13 55.70 12.12 -27.92
N ILE A 14 55.15 12.18 -29.14
CA ILE A 14 54.02 11.38 -29.62
C ILE A 14 54.54 10.01 -30.06
N VAL A 15 53.85 8.92 -29.70
CA VAL A 15 53.94 7.64 -30.40
C VAL A 15 52.54 7.01 -30.47
N THR A 16 52.07 6.82 -31.70
CA THR A 16 50.98 5.90 -32.10
C THR A 16 51.54 4.48 -32.29
N CYS A 17 50.79 3.42 -31.97
CA CYS A 17 50.56 2.27 -32.85
C CYS A 17 49.73 1.14 -32.19
N ASP A 18 48.90 0.52 -33.01
CA ASP A 18 48.03 -0.64 -32.79
C ASP A 18 48.70 -1.89 -32.22
N PHE A 19 47.99 -2.65 -31.38
CA PHE A 19 48.20 -4.10 -31.23
C PHE A 19 46.94 -4.84 -30.74
N LEU A 20 46.80 -6.07 -31.23
CA LEU A 20 45.60 -6.88 -31.40
C LEU A 20 45.09 -7.63 -30.15
N LEU A 21 43.77 -7.90 -30.19
CA LEU A 21 43.03 -9.10 -29.73
C LEU A 21 43.21 -9.61 -28.28
N GLU A 22 42.10 -9.59 -27.53
CA GLU A 22 41.59 -10.79 -26.84
C GLU A 22 40.09 -10.61 -26.55
N GLU A 23 39.24 -11.24 -27.37
CA GLU A 23 37.87 -11.58 -26.96
C GLU A 23 37.98 -12.58 -25.80
N ARG A 24 37.49 -12.17 -24.62
CA ARG A 24 37.19 -13.10 -23.53
C ARG A 24 35.72 -13.00 -23.20
N ASP A 25 35.01 -14.07 -23.57
CA ASP A 25 33.63 -14.35 -23.21
C ASP A 25 33.42 -14.23 -21.70
N PHE A 26 32.85 -13.10 -21.27
CA PHE A 26 32.42 -12.92 -19.90
C PHE A 26 31.13 -13.71 -19.69
N ILE A 27 31.26 -14.94 -19.21
CA ILE A 27 30.16 -15.71 -18.64
C ILE A 27 29.57 -14.88 -17.49
N LYS A 28 28.41 -14.25 -17.73
CA LYS A 28 27.63 -13.59 -16.68
C LYS A 28 27.18 -14.67 -15.67
N PRO A 29 27.54 -14.57 -14.38
CA PRO A 29 26.94 -15.45 -13.38
C PRO A 29 25.44 -15.18 -13.30
N GLN A 30 24.66 -16.19 -13.66
CA GLN A 30 23.25 -16.30 -13.33
C GLN A 30 23.11 -16.37 -11.79
N GLY A 31 22.28 -15.50 -11.22
CA GLY A 31 21.78 -15.69 -9.86
C GLY A 31 22.31 -14.72 -8.80
N VAL A 32 21.98 -13.44 -8.91
CA VAL A 32 21.58 -12.65 -7.74
C VAL A 32 20.32 -11.90 -8.13
N ARG A 33 19.14 -12.39 -7.70
CA ARG A 33 17.88 -11.66 -7.83
C ARG A 33 18.05 -10.35 -7.07
N GLY A 34 18.21 -9.24 -7.80
CA GLY A 34 18.24 -7.91 -7.21
C GLY A 34 17.03 -7.70 -6.30
N LYS A 35 17.23 -7.03 -5.17
CA LYS A 35 16.13 -6.63 -4.28
C LYS A 35 15.15 -5.81 -5.12
N ARG A 36 13.89 -6.26 -5.17
CA ARG A 36 12.84 -5.65 -6.00
C ARG A 36 12.07 -4.53 -5.29
N TYR A 37 12.37 -4.33 -4.01
CA TYR A 37 11.79 -3.30 -3.15
C TYR A 37 12.90 -2.45 -2.54
N VAL A 38 12.61 -1.17 -2.30
CA VAL A 38 13.54 -0.23 -1.64
C VAL A 38 12.95 0.15 -0.28
N ILE A 39 13.80 0.11 0.75
CA ILE A 39 13.44 0.40 2.14
C ILE A 39 14.31 1.55 2.63
N ARG A 40 13.71 2.56 3.23
CA ARG A 40 14.48 3.61 3.92
C ARG A 40 15.10 3.10 5.21
N ALA A 41 16.29 3.64 5.54
CA ALA A 41 17.04 3.31 6.75
C ALA A 41 16.33 3.65 8.08
N LYS A 42 15.24 4.45 8.06
CA LYS A 42 14.44 4.80 9.24
C LYS A 42 13.14 3.98 9.25
N ARG A 43 12.95 3.18 10.30
CA ARG A 43 11.74 2.38 10.57
C ARG A 43 11.20 2.64 11.98
N TRP A 44 9.93 2.31 12.19
CA TRP A 44 9.37 2.19 13.53
C TRP A 44 10.10 1.11 14.33
N LYS A 45 10.40 1.38 15.59
CA LYS A 45 11.04 0.41 16.50
C LYS A 45 10.02 -0.48 17.20
N LYS A 46 8.78 -0.01 17.30
CA LYS A 46 7.66 -0.73 17.92
C LYS A 46 6.77 -1.30 16.83
N HIS A 47 6.04 -2.35 17.20
CA HIS A 47 5.14 -3.07 16.30
C HIS A 47 3.69 -2.61 16.46
N THR A 48 3.31 -2.07 17.62
CA THR A 48 1.99 -1.46 17.81
C THR A 48 2.10 0.05 17.57
N LEU A 49 1.44 0.53 16.53
CA LEU A 49 1.33 1.93 16.16
C LEU A 49 -0.06 2.45 16.49
N THR A 50 -0.14 3.62 17.12
CA THR A 50 -1.40 4.30 17.35
C THR A 50 -1.68 5.31 16.26
N TRP A 51 -2.94 5.47 15.88
CA TRP A 51 -3.33 6.45 14.87
C TRP A 51 -4.56 7.23 15.31
N GLN A 52 -4.75 8.43 14.76
CA GLN A 52 -5.92 9.26 15.02
C GLN A 52 -6.38 9.95 13.75
N LEU A 53 -7.69 9.91 13.50
CA LEU A 53 -8.34 10.67 12.43
C LEU A 53 -8.68 12.07 12.91
N GLN A 54 -8.14 13.07 12.23
CA GLN A 54 -8.52 14.46 12.35
C GLN A 54 -9.72 14.75 11.45
N THR A 55 -10.79 15.29 12.04
CA THR A 55 -12.09 15.44 11.35
C THR A 55 -12.40 16.88 10.94
N GLN A 56 -11.49 17.85 11.13
CA GLN A 56 -11.79 19.28 10.91
C GLN A 56 -12.30 19.61 9.50
N ASN A 57 -11.80 18.92 8.48
CA ASN A 57 -12.13 19.17 7.08
C ASN A 57 -12.99 18.04 6.47
N LEU A 58 -13.57 17.18 7.30
CA LEU A 58 -14.49 16.14 6.88
C LEU A 58 -15.93 16.57 7.16
N MET A 59 -16.85 16.17 6.29
CA MET A 59 -18.28 16.26 6.59
C MET A 59 -18.66 15.20 7.62
N ASP A 60 -19.54 15.53 8.56
CA ASP A 60 -19.97 14.59 9.62
C ASP A 60 -20.49 13.26 9.05
N ALA A 61 -21.17 13.31 7.90
CA ALA A 61 -21.69 12.12 7.21
C ALA A 61 -20.57 11.19 6.70
N ASP A 62 -19.39 11.73 6.38
CA ASP A 62 -18.28 10.98 5.78
C ASP A 62 -17.35 10.38 6.83
N VAL A 63 -17.32 10.94 8.05
CA VAL A 63 -16.40 10.54 9.13
C VAL A 63 -16.44 9.02 9.39
N PHE A 64 -17.63 8.42 9.44
CA PHE A 64 -17.77 6.97 9.65
C PHE A 64 -17.18 6.16 8.51
N ILE A 65 -17.44 6.57 7.28
CA ILE A 65 -16.99 5.89 6.06
C ILE A 65 -15.47 5.98 5.93
N VAL A 66 -14.91 7.18 6.14
CA VAL A 66 -13.46 7.44 6.13
C VAL A 66 -12.76 6.62 7.22
N ARG A 67 -13.25 6.67 8.47
CA ARG A 67 -12.67 5.91 9.59
C ARG A 67 -12.63 4.42 9.30
N ASN A 68 -13.73 3.83 8.82
CA ASN A 68 -13.77 2.40 8.47
C ASN A 68 -12.84 2.06 7.31
N THR A 69 -12.70 2.97 6.35
CA THR A 69 -11.76 2.81 5.23
C THR A 69 -10.31 2.77 5.73
N MET A 70 -9.95 3.63 6.68
CA MET A 70 -8.61 3.62 7.30
C MET A 70 -8.36 2.32 8.08
N HIS A 71 -9.32 1.86 8.89
CA HIS A 71 -9.21 0.54 9.56
C HIS A 71 -8.95 -0.58 8.56
N ARG A 72 -9.69 -0.60 7.45
CA ARG A 72 -9.52 -1.61 6.40
C ARG A 72 -8.14 -1.51 5.74
N ALA A 73 -7.67 -0.31 5.43
CA ALA A 73 -6.37 -0.08 4.83
C ALA A 73 -5.21 -0.48 5.75
N PHE A 74 -5.31 -0.18 7.06
CA PHE A 74 -4.36 -0.66 8.06
C PHE A 74 -4.36 -2.20 8.17
N ASN A 75 -5.53 -2.82 8.05
CA ASN A 75 -5.67 -4.27 8.12
C ASN A 75 -4.95 -5.01 6.98
N GLU A 76 -4.87 -4.43 5.77
CA GLU A 76 -4.09 -5.02 4.67
C GLU A 76 -2.63 -5.26 5.08
N TRP A 77 -2.03 -4.28 5.78
CA TRP A 77 -0.64 -4.37 6.22
C TRP A 77 -0.45 -5.24 7.47
N SER A 78 -1.36 -5.18 8.44
CA SER A 78 -1.27 -5.99 9.67
C SER A 78 -1.54 -7.47 9.42
N ALA A 79 -2.40 -7.81 8.45
CA ALA A 79 -2.72 -9.20 8.12
C ALA A 79 -1.50 -10.00 7.60
N VAL A 80 -0.54 -9.34 6.97
CA VAL A 80 0.63 -9.99 6.34
C VAL A 80 1.95 -9.76 7.09
N SER A 81 1.93 -9.06 8.20
CA SER A 81 3.12 -8.67 8.98
C SER A 81 2.87 -8.81 10.49
N SER A 82 3.81 -8.35 11.32
CA SER A 82 3.60 -8.26 12.78
C SER A 82 3.28 -6.86 13.28
N VAL A 83 3.02 -5.90 12.38
CA VAL A 83 2.56 -4.56 12.79
C VAL A 83 1.09 -4.61 13.22
N ASP A 84 0.76 -3.89 14.28
CA ASP A 84 -0.59 -3.75 14.85
C ASP A 84 -0.95 -2.26 14.88
N PHE A 85 -2.21 -1.93 14.61
CA PHE A 85 -2.69 -0.56 14.54
C PHE A 85 -3.84 -0.33 15.51
N ARG A 86 -3.78 0.75 16.28
CA ARG A 86 -4.82 1.09 17.26
C ARG A 86 -5.29 2.52 17.10
N GLU A 87 -6.57 2.69 16.79
CA GLU A 87 -7.16 4.03 16.76
C GLU A 87 -7.22 4.60 18.19
N ILE A 88 -6.81 5.85 18.34
CA ILE A 88 -7.11 6.66 19.52
C ILE A 88 -8.33 7.52 19.14
N PRO A 89 -9.50 7.27 19.75
CA PRO A 89 -10.68 8.08 19.49
C PRO A 89 -10.41 9.56 19.75
N PRO A 90 -10.97 10.48 18.96
CA PRO A 90 -10.70 11.91 19.08
C PRO A 90 -11.13 12.51 20.43
N ASP A 91 -12.11 11.90 21.09
CA ASP A 91 -12.62 12.27 22.42
C ASP A 91 -11.72 11.79 23.57
N VAL A 92 -10.77 10.89 23.31
CA VAL A 92 -9.84 10.37 24.31
C VAL A 92 -8.64 11.31 24.41
N ILE A 93 -8.53 12.01 25.55
CA ILE A 93 -7.33 12.78 25.89
C ILE A 93 -6.20 11.81 26.25
N SER A 94 -5.37 11.47 25.26
CA SER A 94 -4.13 10.73 25.48
C SER A 94 -3.03 11.66 25.96
N ARG A 95 -2.24 11.21 26.96
CA ARG A 95 -1.03 11.92 27.40
C ARG A 95 0.11 11.82 26.38
N ILE A 96 0.02 10.86 25.46
CA ILE A 96 1.03 10.57 24.44
C ILE A 96 0.36 10.84 23.09
N PRO A 97 0.96 11.66 22.21
CA PRO A 97 0.42 11.86 20.86
C PRO A 97 0.37 10.53 20.09
N PRO A 98 -0.57 10.35 19.15
CA PRO A 98 -0.59 9.17 18.30
C PRO A 98 0.70 9.10 17.46
N ASP A 99 1.08 7.91 17.03
CA ASP A 99 2.22 7.76 16.11
C ASP A 99 1.88 8.25 14.71
N ILE A 100 0.62 8.09 14.31
CA ILE A 100 0.14 8.42 12.98
C ILE A 100 -1.01 9.42 13.09
N HIS A 101 -0.89 10.53 12.38
CA HIS A 101 -1.93 11.55 12.26
C HIS A 101 -2.50 11.49 10.84
N ILE A 102 -3.80 11.25 10.73
CA ILE A 102 -4.50 11.23 9.45
C ILE A 102 -5.36 12.49 9.35
N ALA A 103 -5.16 13.28 8.31
CA ALA A 103 -5.93 14.48 8.06
C ALA A 103 -6.38 14.57 6.60
N PHE A 104 -7.47 15.30 6.38
CA PHE A 104 -7.85 15.77 5.05
C PHE A 104 -7.53 17.25 5.04
N GLU A 105 -6.70 17.73 4.12
CA GLU A 105 -6.23 19.12 4.09
C GLU A 105 -6.48 19.73 2.71
N LYS A 106 -6.41 21.06 2.61
CA LYS A 106 -6.64 21.80 1.36
C LYS A 106 -5.49 22.75 1.11
N GLY A 107 -5.02 22.84 -0.13
CA GLY A 107 -3.96 23.78 -0.51
C GLY A 107 -2.76 23.74 0.44
N GLU A 108 -2.26 24.91 0.84
CA GLU A 108 -1.19 25.05 1.82
C GLU A 108 -1.66 24.75 3.24
N HIS A 109 -1.04 23.76 3.89
CA HIS A 109 -1.43 23.25 5.20
C HIS A 109 -0.25 23.08 6.18
N SER A 110 0.74 23.99 6.10
CA SER A 110 1.80 24.21 7.09
C SER A 110 2.83 23.08 7.22
N ASP A 111 2.94 22.20 6.22
CA ASP A 111 3.97 21.16 6.14
C ASP A 111 4.97 21.36 4.99
N GLY A 112 4.78 22.42 4.18
CA GLY A 112 5.61 22.76 3.04
C GLY A 112 5.30 21.97 1.76
N PHE A 113 4.25 21.15 1.77
CA PHE A 113 3.78 20.35 0.63
C PHE A 113 2.32 20.69 0.37
N SER A 114 2.07 21.82 -0.30
CA SER A 114 0.70 22.25 -0.59
C SER A 114 0.03 21.27 -1.58
N PHE A 115 -1.26 20.98 -1.36
CA PHE A 115 -2.10 20.33 -2.38
C PHE A 115 -2.45 21.31 -3.51
N ASP A 116 -2.72 20.77 -4.69
CA ASP A 116 -2.99 21.52 -5.93
C ASP A 116 -4.47 21.54 -6.33
N GLY A 117 -5.33 20.92 -5.52
CA GLY A 117 -6.76 20.82 -5.74
C GLY A 117 -7.10 19.59 -6.56
N GLN A 118 -8.26 19.61 -7.20
CA GLN A 118 -8.75 18.44 -7.93
C GLN A 118 -7.83 18.05 -9.09
N ASP A 119 -7.55 16.74 -9.18
CA ASP A 119 -6.68 16.12 -10.16
C ASP A 119 -5.22 16.58 -10.04
N GLY A 120 -4.46 15.85 -9.22
CA GLY A 120 -3.03 16.03 -9.05
C GLY A 120 -2.55 15.25 -7.84
N VAL A 121 -1.97 15.96 -6.88
CA VAL A 121 -1.46 15.36 -5.65
C VAL A 121 -2.62 14.95 -4.75
N VAL A 122 -3.05 13.70 -4.86
CA VAL A 122 -4.22 13.23 -4.11
C VAL A 122 -3.95 13.02 -2.60
N ALA A 123 -2.71 12.71 -2.24
CA ALA A 123 -2.30 12.42 -0.87
C ALA A 123 -0.78 12.46 -0.72
N HIS A 124 -0.31 12.58 0.52
CA HIS A 124 1.08 12.29 0.88
C HIS A 124 1.21 11.74 2.29
N ALA A 125 2.22 10.89 2.49
CA ALA A 125 2.62 10.40 3.80
C ALA A 125 4.07 10.74 4.13
N PHE A 126 4.29 11.13 5.38
CA PHE A 126 5.62 11.34 5.92
C PHE A 126 6.16 10.05 6.51
N TYR A 127 7.33 9.64 6.01
CA TYR A 127 8.07 8.46 6.44
C TYR A 127 8.15 8.27 7.98
N PRO A 128 8.44 7.04 8.46
CA PRO A 128 8.40 6.69 9.88
C PRO A 128 9.03 7.73 10.82
N ARG A 129 8.37 7.93 11.97
CA ARG A 129 8.64 8.90 13.06
C ARG A 129 8.06 10.29 12.89
N ASP A 130 7.71 10.70 11.68
CA ASP A 130 6.86 11.89 11.49
C ASP A 130 5.38 11.47 11.61
N GLY A 131 4.97 10.49 10.79
CA GLY A 131 3.68 9.82 10.98
C GLY A 131 2.48 10.61 10.47
N ARG A 132 2.66 11.78 9.87
CA ARG A 132 1.56 12.49 9.21
C ARG A 132 1.20 11.82 7.88
N LEU A 133 -0.09 11.72 7.62
CA LEU A 133 -0.68 11.26 6.38
C LEU A 133 -1.82 12.21 6.05
N HIS A 134 -1.68 12.93 4.93
CA HIS A 134 -2.66 13.90 4.48
C HIS A 134 -3.28 13.44 3.17
N PHE A 135 -4.59 13.59 3.07
CA PHE A 135 -5.36 13.45 1.84
C PHE A 135 -5.80 14.83 1.38
N ASP A 136 -5.84 15.08 0.07
CA ASP A 136 -6.43 16.31 -0.45
C ASP A 136 -7.95 16.26 -0.28
N ALA A 137 -8.51 17.20 0.48
CA ALA A 137 -9.94 17.32 0.71
C ALA A 137 -10.70 17.93 -0.49
N GLU A 138 -10.00 18.35 -1.54
CA GLU A 138 -10.57 18.86 -2.79
C GLU A 138 -10.75 17.77 -3.85
N GLU A 139 -10.25 16.55 -3.60
CA GLU A 139 -10.44 15.40 -4.48
C GLU A 139 -11.84 14.78 -4.41
N GLN A 140 -12.30 14.24 -5.54
CA GLN A 140 -13.52 13.44 -5.59
C GLN A 140 -13.24 12.01 -5.10
N TRP A 141 -13.22 11.83 -3.79
CA TRP A 141 -13.01 10.53 -3.18
C TRP A 141 -14.15 9.55 -3.46
N SER A 142 -13.78 8.34 -3.88
CA SER A 142 -14.70 7.22 -4.10
C SER A 142 -14.22 5.96 -3.38
N LEU A 143 -15.12 5.01 -3.17
CA LEU A 143 -14.78 3.71 -2.56
C LEU A 143 -14.97 2.53 -3.50
N ASN A 144 -16.00 2.57 -4.34
CA ASN A 144 -16.41 1.46 -5.18
C ASN A 144 -16.80 1.93 -6.59
N SER A 145 -16.05 2.88 -7.15
CA SER A 145 -16.36 3.50 -8.43
C SER A 145 -15.08 3.77 -9.22
N PRO A 146 -15.10 3.59 -10.56
CA PRO A 146 -14.00 3.98 -11.43
C PRO A 146 -13.92 5.50 -11.64
N GLU A 147 -14.95 6.25 -11.24
CA GLU A 147 -14.94 7.70 -11.19
C GLU A 147 -14.25 8.21 -9.91
N GLY A 148 -13.55 9.34 -10.03
CA GLY A 148 -12.83 9.96 -8.93
C GLY A 148 -11.57 9.20 -8.51
N VAL A 149 -11.16 9.39 -7.26
CA VAL A 149 -9.95 8.79 -6.67
C VAL A 149 -10.36 7.79 -5.59
N ASN A 150 -9.87 6.56 -5.68
CA ASN A 150 -10.24 5.55 -4.71
C ASN A 150 -9.50 5.75 -3.37
N LEU A 151 -10.24 6.08 -2.31
CA LEU A 151 -9.68 6.37 -0.99
C LEU A 151 -8.98 5.15 -0.38
N PHE A 152 -9.55 3.95 -0.54
CA PHE A 152 -8.97 2.73 0.04
C PHE A 152 -7.62 2.38 -0.59
N GLN A 153 -7.53 2.36 -1.92
CA GLN A 153 -6.28 2.05 -2.62
C GLN A 153 -5.20 3.10 -2.31
N THR A 154 -5.58 4.37 -2.27
CA THR A 154 -4.68 5.48 -1.92
C THR A 154 -4.20 5.36 -0.48
N ALA A 155 -5.10 5.12 0.48
CA ALA A 155 -4.72 4.91 1.87
C ALA A 155 -3.76 3.73 2.05
N VAL A 156 -3.98 2.60 1.37
CA VAL A 156 -3.07 1.46 1.44
C VAL A 156 -1.67 1.85 0.95
N HIS A 157 -1.57 2.59 -0.15
CA HIS A 157 -0.30 3.10 -0.68
C HIS A 157 0.43 4.00 0.33
N GLU A 158 -0.25 5.04 0.83
CA GLU A 158 0.33 6.01 1.76
C GLU A 158 0.73 5.36 3.10
N ILE A 159 -0.04 4.38 3.59
CA ILE A 159 0.33 3.62 4.79
C ILE A 159 1.62 2.81 4.55
N GLY A 160 1.87 2.32 3.34
CA GLY A 160 3.15 1.69 3.02
C GLY A 160 4.33 2.65 3.22
N HIS A 161 4.19 3.91 2.81
CA HIS A 161 5.17 4.96 3.09
C HIS A 161 5.32 5.24 4.59
N LEU A 162 4.21 5.33 5.33
CA LEU A 162 4.22 5.46 6.80
C LEU A 162 5.00 4.33 7.47
N LEU A 163 4.97 3.12 6.91
CA LEU A 163 5.68 1.95 7.43
C LEU A 163 7.15 1.89 7.02
N GLY A 164 7.55 2.70 6.04
CA GLY A 164 8.94 2.83 5.58
C GLY A 164 9.23 2.16 4.24
N LEU A 165 8.19 1.79 3.48
CA LEU A 165 8.32 1.29 2.12
C LEU A 165 8.50 2.46 1.15
N GLU A 166 9.34 2.26 0.13
CA GLU A 166 9.41 3.16 -1.02
C GLU A 166 8.63 2.57 -2.20
N HIS A 167 8.52 3.35 -3.27
CA HIS A 167 7.85 2.90 -4.47
C HIS A 167 8.45 1.61 -5.05
N SER A 168 7.56 0.71 -5.47
CA SER A 168 7.93 -0.49 -6.24
C SER A 168 7.89 -0.19 -7.73
N VAL A 169 8.67 -0.96 -8.49
CA VAL A 169 8.62 -0.98 -9.96
C VAL A 169 7.64 -2.03 -10.49
N ASP A 170 7.11 -2.92 -9.63
CA ASP A 170 6.06 -3.87 -10.02
C ASP A 170 4.72 -3.14 -10.10
N THR A 171 4.12 -3.09 -11.29
CA THR A 171 2.85 -2.40 -11.54
C THR A 171 1.68 -2.99 -10.75
N ARG A 172 1.82 -4.21 -10.25
CA ARG A 172 0.81 -4.90 -9.43
C ARG A 172 1.00 -4.64 -7.94
N ALA A 173 2.11 -4.05 -7.52
CA ALA A 173 2.38 -3.76 -6.13
C ALA A 173 1.59 -2.54 -5.68
N ALA A 174 0.98 -2.57 -4.51
CA ALA A 174 0.31 -1.44 -3.89
C ALA A 174 1.23 -0.22 -3.73
N MET A 175 2.56 -0.42 -3.71
CA MET A 175 3.57 0.65 -3.71
C MET A 175 4.01 1.13 -5.10
N PHE A 176 3.40 0.72 -6.22
CA PHE A 176 3.74 1.29 -7.53
C PHE A 176 3.44 2.80 -7.57
N ALA A 177 4.33 3.61 -8.14
CA ALA A 177 4.32 5.06 -8.02
C ALA A 177 3.22 5.80 -8.81
N ALA A 178 2.50 5.14 -9.72
CA ALA A 178 1.54 5.83 -10.59
C ALA A 178 0.08 5.67 -10.10
N LYS A 179 -0.78 6.62 -10.48
CA LYS A 179 -2.23 6.53 -10.32
C LYS A 179 -2.75 5.20 -10.84
N ARG A 180 -3.52 4.53 -9.99
CA ARG A 180 -4.20 3.29 -10.34
C ARG A 180 -5.65 3.56 -10.69
N PRO A 181 -6.20 2.89 -11.72
CA PRO A 181 -7.63 2.78 -11.85
C PRO A 181 -8.20 2.07 -10.62
N TYR A 182 -9.49 2.25 -10.37
CA TYR A 182 -10.20 1.47 -9.37
C TYR A 182 -10.12 -0.04 -9.72
N ASP A 183 -9.63 -0.85 -8.78
CA ASP A 183 -9.67 -2.29 -8.85
C ASP A 183 -10.53 -2.86 -7.71
N PRO A 184 -11.69 -3.48 -8.00
CA PRO A 184 -12.52 -4.10 -6.97
C PRO A 184 -11.86 -5.33 -6.31
N ALA A 185 -10.81 -5.89 -6.93
CA ALA A 185 -10.03 -7.01 -6.42
C ALA A 185 -8.68 -6.57 -5.84
N PHE A 186 -8.51 -5.27 -5.56
CA PHE A 186 -7.27 -4.72 -5.04
C PHE A 186 -6.79 -5.45 -3.78
N THR A 187 -5.51 -5.85 -3.79
CA THR A 187 -4.83 -6.49 -2.66
C THR A 187 -3.33 -6.19 -2.73
N LEU A 188 -2.62 -6.41 -1.63
CA LEU A 188 -1.16 -6.29 -1.59
C LEU A 188 -0.51 -7.31 -2.54
N GLY A 189 0.42 -6.84 -3.36
CA GLY A 189 1.21 -7.69 -4.24
C GLY A 189 2.32 -8.43 -3.49
N ASP A 190 2.88 -9.47 -4.13
CA ASP A 190 3.99 -10.25 -3.57
C ASP A 190 5.23 -9.42 -3.23
N ASP A 191 5.42 -8.28 -3.91
CA ASP A 191 6.51 -7.37 -3.63
C ASP A 191 6.28 -6.58 -2.34
N ASP A 192 5.07 -6.05 -2.14
CA ASP A 192 4.66 -5.35 -0.92
C ASP A 192 4.77 -6.28 0.30
N VAL A 193 4.25 -7.51 0.18
CA VAL A 193 4.27 -8.52 1.26
C VAL A 193 5.70 -8.87 1.67
N ARG A 194 6.61 -9.06 0.70
CA ARG A 194 8.02 -9.33 0.99
C ARG A 194 8.72 -8.13 1.62
N ALA A 195 8.40 -6.92 1.16
CA ALA A 195 8.99 -5.70 1.68
C ALA A 195 8.54 -5.46 3.13
N ILE A 196 7.25 -5.52 3.42
CA ILE A 196 6.73 -5.27 4.78
C ILE A 196 7.22 -6.32 5.78
N ARG A 197 7.28 -7.60 5.40
CA ARG A 197 7.81 -8.67 6.27
C ARG A 197 9.29 -8.49 6.60
N SER A 198 10.05 -7.79 5.77
CA SER A 198 11.44 -7.47 6.10
C SER A 198 11.57 -6.36 7.17
N LEU A 199 10.55 -5.52 7.30
CA LEU A 199 10.46 -4.46 8.31
C LEU A 199 9.79 -4.91 9.60
N PHE A 200 8.71 -5.68 9.47
CA PHE A 200 7.88 -6.24 10.54
C PHE A 200 7.67 -7.74 10.29
N PRO A 201 8.69 -8.57 10.59
CA PRO A 201 8.60 -10.02 10.37
C PRO A 201 7.41 -10.59 11.13
N GLN A 202 6.60 -11.43 10.48
CA GLN A 202 5.58 -12.19 11.22
C GLN A 202 6.29 -13.02 12.29
N LYS A 203 5.72 -13.05 13.49
CA LYS A 203 6.18 -13.98 14.51
C LYS A 203 5.85 -15.36 13.96
N ASP A 204 6.85 -16.21 13.74
CA ASP A 204 6.58 -17.60 13.41
C ASP A 204 5.64 -18.15 14.48
N PRO A 205 4.61 -18.93 14.10
CA PRO A 205 3.89 -19.70 15.10
C PRO A 205 4.94 -20.48 15.89
N ASP A 206 4.91 -20.34 17.22
CA ASP A 206 5.81 -21.08 18.10
C ASP A 206 5.73 -22.56 17.68
N PRO A 207 6.84 -23.27 17.43
CA PRO A 207 6.79 -24.70 17.11
C PRO A 207 6.02 -25.51 18.19
N ALA A 208 5.88 -24.98 19.41
CA ALA A 208 4.98 -25.54 20.42
C ALA A 208 3.49 -25.44 20.05
N THR A 209 3.05 -24.38 19.36
CA THR A 209 1.67 -24.19 18.89
C THR A 209 1.30 -25.04 17.68
N GLU A 210 2.25 -25.31 16.75
CA GLU A 210 2.02 -26.32 15.69
C GLU A 210 1.92 -27.74 16.25
N SER A 211 2.70 -28.06 17.30
CA SER A 211 2.62 -29.38 17.95
C SER A 211 1.30 -29.61 18.70
N LEU A 212 0.61 -28.55 19.13
CA LEU A 212 -0.71 -28.63 19.78
C LEU A 212 -1.86 -28.67 18.76
N SER A 213 -1.72 -28.00 17.62
CA SER A 213 -2.67 -28.10 16.49
C SER A 213 -2.62 -29.49 15.82
N ASN A 214 -1.44 -30.07 15.69
CA ASN A 214 -1.26 -31.37 15.04
C ASN A 214 -1.53 -32.57 15.96
N ASN A 215 -1.73 -32.32 17.26
CA ASN A 215 -2.02 -33.37 18.24
C ASN A 215 -3.41 -33.21 18.90
N SER A 216 -4.19 -32.18 18.55
CA SER A 216 -5.63 -32.14 18.82
C SER A 216 -6.38 -32.92 17.74
N GLY A 217 -6.13 -34.22 17.67
CA GLY A 217 -7.11 -35.17 17.18
C GLY A 217 -8.28 -35.20 18.16
N ILE A 218 -9.11 -34.15 18.15
CA ILE A 218 -10.46 -34.24 18.70
C ILE A 218 -11.15 -35.26 17.80
N LYS A 219 -11.18 -36.52 18.24
CA LYS A 219 -12.17 -37.47 17.73
C LYS A 219 -13.52 -36.84 18.06
N GLU A 220 -14.14 -36.22 17.06
CA GLU A 220 -15.55 -35.82 17.13
C GLU A 220 -16.32 -36.99 17.74
N SER A 221 -16.87 -36.81 18.93
CA SER A 221 -17.73 -37.81 19.53
C SER A 221 -18.93 -38.00 18.60
N GLN A 222 -19.39 -39.23 18.47
CA GLN A 222 -20.59 -39.57 17.68
C GLN A 222 -21.78 -38.68 18.07
N GLU A 223 -21.83 -38.30 19.35
CA GLU A 223 -22.79 -37.38 19.93
C GLU A 223 -22.78 -35.98 19.29
N PHE A 224 -21.60 -35.43 18.95
CA PHE A 224 -21.50 -34.13 18.28
C PHE A 224 -21.97 -34.19 16.82
N LYS A 225 -21.69 -35.31 16.13
CA LYS A 225 -22.18 -35.57 14.78
C LYS A 225 -23.70 -35.67 14.76
N ASP A 226 -24.26 -36.36 15.75
CA ASP A 226 -25.71 -36.52 15.88
C ASP A 226 -26.41 -35.17 16.18
N ILE A 227 -25.80 -34.31 17.00
CA ILE A 227 -26.32 -32.95 17.26
C ILE A 227 -26.29 -32.07 16.00
N VAL A 228 -25.23 -32.13 15.21
CA VAL A 228 -25.12 -31.36 13.94
C VAL A 228 -26.13 -31.85 12.92
N VAL A 229 -26.34 -33.17 12.81
CA VAL A 229 -27.35 -33.77 11.92
C VAL A 229 -28.76 -33.38 12.36
N MET A 230 -29.04 -33.41 13.66
CA MET A 230 -30.34 -33.00 14.22
C MET A 230 -30.60 -31.51 13.98
N SER A 231 -29.59 -30.65 14.15
CA SER A 231 -29.72 -29.20 13.91
C SER A 231 -29.97 -28.88 12.44
N LYS A 232 -29.29 -29.57 11.51
CA LYS A 232 -29.55 -29.44 10.06
C LYS A 232 -30.95 -29.93 9.66
N LYS A 233 -31.45 -30.98 10.33
CA LYS A 233 -32.80 -31.51 10.08
C LYS A 233 -33.90 -30.58 10.61
N VAL A 234 -33.65 -29.88 11.73
CA VAL A 234 -34.54 -28.84 12.25
C VAL A 234 -34.58 -27.64 11.32
N LEU A 235 -33.42 -27.15 10.86
CA LEU A 235 -33.34 -26.01 9.93
C LEU A 235 -34.05 -26.31 8.61
N LYS A 236 -33.86 -27.50 8.03
CA LYS A 236 -34.55 -27.88 6.80
C LYS A 236 -36.08 -27.92 6.97
N LYS A 237 -36.57 -28.28 8.15
CA LYS A 237 -38.01 -28.32 8.47
C LYS A 237 -38.59 -26.92 8.73
N VAL A 238 -37.75 -25.93 9.03
CA VAL A 238 -38.16 -24.52 9.15
C VAL A 238 -38.22 -23.89 7.77
N ASP A 239 -37.27 -24.17 6.88
CA ASP A 239 -37.29 -23.70 5.48
C ASP A 239 -38.46 -24.27 4.69
N GLU A 240 -38.74 -25.59 4.81
CA GLU A 240 -39.90 -26.22 4.16
C GLU A 240 -41.26 -25.66 4.66
N LYS A 241 -41.29 -24.97 5.80
CA LYS A 241 -42.50 -24.35 6.35
C LYS A 241 -42.66 -22.87 5.97
N LEU A 242 -41.62 -22.24 5.41
CA LEU A 242 -41.63 -20.85 4.97
C LEU A 242 -41.97 -20.69 3.48
N ASP A 243 -41.95 -21.78 2.70
CA ASP A 243 -42.21 -21.76 1.25
C ASP A 243 -43.69 -21.92 0.87
N GLU A 244 -44.61 -22.11 1.84
CA GLU A 244 -46.06 -22.22 1.56
C GLU A 244 -46.83 -20.88 1.63
N GLU A 245 -46.19 -19.76 1.96
CA GLU A 245 -46.87 -18.46 2.08
C GLU A 245 -46.16 -17.36 1.29
N LYS A 246 -46.26 -17.40 -0.05
CA LYS A 246 -46.29 -16.22 -0.95
C LYS A 246 -46.48 -16.64 -2.41
N HIS A 247 -47.71 -16.51 -2.89
CA HIS A 247 -48.02 -16.38 -4.31
C HIS A 247 -48.77 -15.06 -4.48
N ASP A 248 -48.17 -14.10 -5.19
CA ASP A 248 -48.92 -13.22 -6.10
C ASP A 248 -47.96 -12.57 -7.13
N PRO A 249 -48.37 -12.41 -8.40
CA PRO A 249 -47.50 -12.04 -9.52
C PRO A 249 -47.73 -10.60 -10.00
N PHE A 250 -46.67 -9.86 -10.32
CA PHE A 250 -46.77 -8.75 -11.29
C PHE A 250 -45.45 -8.42 -11.99
N GLU A 251 -45.60 -7.76 -13.13
CA GLU A 251 -44.87 -7.89 -14.39
C GLU A 251 -43.48 -7.25 -14.54
N SER A 252 -42.86 -7.68 -15.65
CA SER A 252 -41.61 -7.26 -16.29
C SER A 252 -41.59 -5.82 -16.83
N SER A 253 -40.39 -5.24 -16.91
CA SER A 253 -39.95 -4.53 -18.13
C SER A 253 -38.42 -4.37 -18.19
N THR A 254 -37.92 -4.42 -19.43
CA THR A 254 -36.53 -4.47 -19.89
C THR A 254 -36.03 -3.10 -20.42
N SER A 255 -34.72 -2.83 -20.39
CA SER A 255 -33.87 -2.42 -21.56
C SER A 255 -32.60 -1.61 -21.19
N SER A 256 -31.44 -2.08 -21.72
CA SER A 256 -30.45 -1.40 -22.62
C SER A 256 -29.48 -0.41 -21.96
N SER A 257 -28.20 -0.76 -21.78
CA SER A 257 -27.05 -0.70 -22.72
C SER A 257 -26.56 0.71 -23.09
N SER A 258 -25.32 1.05 -22.74
CA SER A 258 -24.28 1.58 -23.66
C SER A 258 -22.99 1.94 -22.90
N THR A 259 -21.87 1.43 -23.41
CA THR A 259 -20.50 1.93 -23.14
C THR A 259 -20.19 3.09 -24.10
N PRO A 260 -19.15 3.89 -23.82
CA PRO A 260 -17.99 3.78 -24.70
C PRO A 260 -16.61 3.98 -24.04
N ASN A 261 -15.63 3.34 -24.68
CA ASN A 261 -14.19 3.49 -24.55
C ASN A 261 -13.71 4.95 -24.60
N SER A 262 -12.65 5.26 -23.85
CA SER A 262 -11.69 6.30 -24.27
C SER A 262 -10.25 5.86 -23.98
N PHE A 263 -9.41 6.21 -24.94
CA PHE A 263 -8.09 5.69 -25.26
C PHE A 263 -7.09 6.82 -24.95
N PHE A 264 -6.12 6.61 -24.05
CA PHE A 264 -5.16 7.65 -23.67
C PHE A 264 -3.93 7.65 -24.61
N PRO A 265 -3.53 8.81 -25.18
CA PRO A 265 -2.41 8.89 -26.11
C PRO A 265 -1.26 9.75 -25.56
N PHE A 266 -0.33 9.23 -24.75
CA PHE A 266 1.01 9.85 -24.57
C PHE A 266 2.07 8.80 -24.21
N PRO A 267 3.31 8.93 -24.72
CA PRO A 267 4.36 7.92 -24.54
C PRO A 267 4.95 7.96 -23.11
N LEU A 268 5.17 6.77 -22.53
CA LEU A 268 5.83 6.61 -21.23
C LEU A 268 7.27 7.18 -21.28
N PRO A 269 7.72 7.92 -20.25
CA PRO A 269 9.09 8.42 -20.21
C PRO A 269 10.10 7.27 -19.98
N SER A 270 11.26 7.39 -20.62
CA SER A 270 12.32 6.38 -20.61
C SER A 270 12.99 6.23 -19.24
N ILE A 271 13.36 4.99 -18.91
CA ILE A 271 13.85 4.44 -17.63
C ILE A 271 15.14 5.07 -17.05
N GLU A 272 15.74 6.11 -17.65
CA GLU A 272 17.06 6.62 -17.24
C GLU A 272 17.07 7.83 -16.28
N HIS A 273 15.94 8.32 -15.77
CA HIS A 273 15.94 9.48 -14.85
C HIS A 273 15.71 9.17 -13.35
N PHE A 274 15.65 7.90 -12.95
CA PHE A 274 15.15 7.49 -11.62
C PHE A 274 16.13 7.59 -10.44
N GLN A 275 17.17 8.45 -10.49
CA GLN A 275 18.16 8.47 -9.39
C GLN A 275 18.64 9.83 -8.86
N ARG A 276 18.14 10.98 -9.32
CA ARG A 276 18.57 12.27 -8.74
C ARG A 276 17.49 13.34 -8.73
N ARG A 277 16.63 13.33 -7.70
CA ARG A 277 16.21 14.47 -6.86
C ARG A 277 14.96 14.11 -6.05
N ASN A 278 14.81 14.77 -4.90
CA ASN A 278 13.81 14.54 -3.85
C ASN A 278 12.38 15.02 -4.23
N ASP A 279 11.97 14.88 -5.48
CA ASP A 279 10.69 15.41 -5.96
C ASP A 279 9.77 14.23 -6.29
N TRP A 280 9.00 13.80 -5.28
CA TRP A 280 7.96 12.77 -5.45
C TRP A 280 6.62 13.48 -5.64
N PHE A 281 6.26 13.69 -6.91
CA PHE A 281 4.88 13.92 -7.32
C PHE A 281 4.66 13.12 -8.61
N VAL A 282 3.69 12.21 -8.60
CA VAL A 282 2.62 11.99 -9.61
C VAL A 282 1.72 10.88 -9.04
N VAL A 283 0.57 11.26 -8.51
CA VAL A 283 -0.68 10.51 -8.73
C VAL A 283 -1.57 11.42 -9.57
#